data_AF-A0AAV3B1M7-F1
#
_entry.id   AF-A0AAV3B1M7-F1
#
_cell.length_a   1.000
_cell.length_b   1.000
_cell.length_c   1.000
_cell.angle_alpha   90.00
_cell.angle_beta   90.00
_cell.angle_gamma   90.00
#
_symmetry.space_group_name_H-M   'P 1'
#
loop_
_entity.id
_entity.type
_entity.pdbx_description
1 polymer ?
#
loop_
_entity_poly.entity_id
_entity_poly.type
_entity_poly.pdbx_seq_one_letter_code
_entity_poly.pdbx_strand_id
1 'polypeptide(L)'
;MLVTDPTSPDFNSYASAENLTAFALARAMHLPTETEPLLIKAMDYLNGLNWYGSRAKLTQPLPWPRSDIIFDGFSYPSTNIPPQLITAQCMLAVEAIDGELLGSNREAAIKSEAVSGAVSITYAVSDTESFTPNYPAVMAILRGFVAGSGFAINAIARRE
;
A
#
# COMPACT_ATOMS: atom_id res chain seq x y z
N MET A 1 -8.14 12.87 11.40
CA MET A 1 -8.82 13.32 10.18
C MET A 1 -7.92 13.08 8.99
N LEU A 2 -8.42 12.31 8.04
CA LEU A 2 -7.72 12.01 6.80
C LEU A 2 -7.86 13.18 5.80
N VAL A 3 -6.76 13.56 5.18
CA VAL A 3 -6.71 14.55 4.10
C VAL A 3 -6.18 13.84 2.86
N THR A 4 -7.01 13.80 1.81
CA THR A 4 -6.76 13.04 0.57
C THR A 4 -6.48 13.92 -0.65
N ASP A 5 -6.50 15.24 -0.46
CA ASP A 5 -6.15 16.20 -1.50
C ASP A 5 -4.62 16.32 -1.62
N PRO A 6 -3.99 15.88 -2.74
CA PRO A 6 -2.54 15.92 -2.92
C PRO A 6 -1.97 17.34 -3.02
N THR A 7 -2.82 18.37 -3.17
CA THR A 7 -2.40 19.77 -3.19
C THR A 7 -2.36 20.40 -1.79
N SER A 8 -2.98 19.75 -0.80
CA SER A 8 -3.01 20.20 0.58
C SER A 8 -1.65 19.97 1.28
N PRO A 9 -1.16 20.91 2.11
CA PRO A 9 0.01 20.67 2.95
C PRO A 9 -0.23 19.57 4.00
N ASP A 10 -1.49 19.32 4.38
CA ASP A 10 -1.86 18.34 5.40
C ASP A 10 -2.14 16.94 4.81
N PHE A 11 -1.86 16.74 3.52
CA PHE A 11 -2.09 15.47 2.82
C PHE A 11 -1.39 14.30 3.51
N ASN A 12 -2.17 13.35 4.00
CA ASN A 12 -1.69 12.28 4.88
C ASN A 12 -2.26 10.89 4.54
N SER A 13 -3.09 10.77 3.51
CA SER A 13 -3.66 9.50 3.08
C SER A 13 -4.02 9.54 1.59
N TYR A 14 -3.82 8.45 0.86
CA TYR A 14 -4.33 8.33 -0.52
C TYR A 14 -5.83 7.99 -0.54
N ALA A 15 -6.29 7.15 0.38
CA ALA A 15 -7.67 6.71 0.48
C ALA A 15 -8.45 7.45 1.58
N SER A 16 -9.71 7.77 1.31
CA SER A 16 -10.65 8.29 2.31
C SER A 16 -11.32 7.14 3.08
N ALA A 17 -12.02 7.46 4.17
CA ALA A 17 -12.85 6.50 4.88
C ALA A 17 -13.98 5.93 3.98
N GLU A 18 -14.50 6.74 3.05
CA GLU A 18 -15.49 6.31 2.06
C GLU A 18 -14.91 5.29 1.08
N ASN A 19 -13.66 5.49 0.62
CA ASN A 19 -12.97 4.53 -0.24
C ASN A 19 -12.82 3.17 0.45
N LEU A 20 -12.42 3.17 1.74
CA LEU A 20 -12.30 1.93 2.51
C LEU A 20 -13.65 1.24 2.72
N THR A 21 -14.69 2.03 3.01
CA THR A 21 -16.06 1.51 3.19
C THR A 21 -16.56 0.87 1.91
N ALA A 22 -16.42 1.55 0.76
CA ALA A 22 -16.78 1.01 -0.54
C ALA A 22 -15.98 -0.26 -0.88
N PHE A 23 -14.68 -0.26 -0.57
CA PHE A 23 -13.80 -1.41 -0.78
C PHE A 23 -14.24 -2.65 0.03
N ALA A 24 -14.64 -2.44 1.29
CA ALA A 24 -15.12 -3.49 2.18
C ALA A 24 -16.50 -4.02 1.78
N LEU A 25 -17.44 -3.12 1.45
CA LEU A 25 -18.78 -3.48 0.98
C LEU A 25 -18.72 -4.34 -0.29
N ALA A 26 -17.86 -3.98 -1.24
CA ALA A 26 -17.67 -4.75 -2.47
C ALA A 26 -17.16 -6.18 -2.24
N ARG A 27 -16.65 -6.49 -1.05
CA ARG A 27 -16.10 -7.80 -0.65
C ARG A 27 -16.86 -8.44 0.51
N ALA A 28 -18.01 -7.87 0.91
CA ALA A 28 -18.79 -8.31 2.06
C ALA A 28 -17.98 -8.40 3.37
N MET A 29 -17.04 -7.48 3.58
CA MET A 29 -16.20 -7.42 4.78
C MET A 29 -16.79 -6.45 5.82
N HIS A 30 -16.57 -6.75 7.10
CA HIS A 30 -16.95 -5.88 8.20
C HIS A 30 -15.76 -5.02 8.63
N LEU A 31 -15.96 -3.71 8.75
CA LEU A 31 -14.95 -2.77 9.24
C LEU A 31 -15.26 -2.40 10.70
N PRO A 32 -14.23 -2.13 11.53
CA PRO A 32 -14.44 -1.56 12.84
C PRO A 32 -14.99 -0.14 12.74
N THR A 33 -15.50 0.38 13.86
CA THR A 33 -16.05 1.75 13.95
C THR A 33 -15.02 2.82 13.59
N GLU A 34 -13.76 2.65 13.99
CA GLU A 34 -12.67 3.59 13.71
C GLU A 34 -11.80 3.10 12.55
N THR A 35 -12.04 3.65 11.36
CA THR A 35 -11.31 3.27 10.15
C THR A 35 -10.09 4.14 9.85
N GLU A 36 -10.06 5.38 10.34
CA GLU A 36 -8.94 6.31 10.05
C GLU A 36 -7.59 5.76 10.51
N PRO A 37 -7.43 5.21 11.74
CA PRO A 37 -6.15 4.70 12.19
C PRO A 37 -5.61 3.56 11.33
N LEU A 38 -6.49 2.73 10.76
CA LEU A 38 -6.12 1.63 9.85
C LEU A 38 -5.51 2.17 8.56
N LEU A 39 -6.10 3.23 8.01
CA LEU A 39 -5.61 3.90 6.82
C LEU A 39 -4.27 4.60 7.06
N ILE A 40 -4.05 5.17 8.25
CA ILE A 40 -2.75 5.74 8.63
C ILE A 40 -1.67 4.66 8.72
N LYS A 41 -1.94 3.54 9.42
CA LYS A 41 -1.01 2.40 9.46
C LYS A 41 -0.65 1.89 8.07
N ALA A 42 -1.66 1.77 7.19
CA ALA A 42 -1.46 1.40 5.80
C ALA A 42 -0.60 2.43 5.04
N MET A 43 -0.77 3.72 5.32
CA MET A 43 0.04 4.79 4.72
C MET A 43 1.49 4.69 5.18
N ASP A 44 1.76 4.40 6.45
CA ASP A 44 3.12 4.24 6.97
C ASP A 44 3.88 3.13 6.23
N TYR A 45 3.20 2.01 5.94
CA TYR A 45 3.75 0.95 5.11
C TYR A 45 4.09 1.44 3.68
N LEU A 46 3.15 2.13 3.02
CA LEU A 46 3.37 2.67 1.67
C LEU A 46 4.49 3.72 1.64
N ASN A 47 4.63 4.53 2.69
CA ASN A 47 5.72 5.50 2.81
C ASN A 47 7.11 4.83 2.81
N GLY A 48 7.20 3.59 3.29
CA GLY A 48 8.43 2.81 3.31
C GLY A 48 8.83 2.17 1.98
N LEU A 49 7.98 2.23 0.95
CA LEU A 49 8.27 1.59 -0.34
C LEU A 49 9.20 2.42 -1.23
N ASN A 50 9.96 1.73 -2.08
CA ASN A 50 10.78 2.36 -3.11
C ASN A 50 9.95 2.60 -4.37
N TRP A 51 9.77 3.86 -4.77
CA TRP A 51 8.90 4.25 -5.88
C TRP A 51 9.70 4.57 -7.15
N TYR A 52 9.16 4.21 -8.32
CA TYR A 52 9.65 4.67 -9.61
C TYR A 52 9.40 6.18 -9.82
N GLY A 53 10.10 6.78 -10.78
CA GLY A 53 10.01 8.19 -11.09
C GLY A 53 10.55 9.11 -9.99
N SER A 54 10.26 10.39 -10.10
CA SER A 54 10.71 11.45 -9.19
C SER A 54 9.53 12.06 -8.45
N ARG A 55 9.70 12.54 -7.21
CA ARG A 55 8.61 13.29 -6.54
C ARG A 55 8.29 14.54 -7.36
N ALA A 56 6.99 14.83 -7.56
CA ALA A 56 6.55 15.97 -8.34
C ALA A 56 6.93 17.31 -7.67
N LYS A 57 6.97 17.33 -6.34
CA LYS A 57 7.43 18.47 -5.53
C LYS A 57 8.37 17.97 -4.43
N LEU A 58 9.35 18.79 -4.07
CA LEU A 58 10.26 18.48 -2.97
C LEU A 58 9.55 18.47 -1.61
N THR A 59 8.59 19.38 -1.43
CA THR A 59 7.90 19.65 -0.17
C THR A 59 6.56 18.92 -0.02
N GLN A 60 6.18 18.07 -0.96
CA GLN A 60 4.96 17.28 -0.80
C GLN A 60 5.11 16.31 0.39
N PRO A 61 4.05 16.11 1.19
CA PRO A 61 4.14 15.32 2.42
C PRO A 61 4.26 13.81 2.16
N LEU A 62 3.65 13.29 1.08
CA LEU A 62 3.65 11.87 0.74
C LEU A 62 4.51 11.55 -0.50
N PRO A 63 4.95 10.28 -0.70
CA PRO A 63 5.78 9.89 -1.82
C PRO A 63 5.18 10.14 -3.21
N TRP A 64 3.85 10.14 -3.31
CA TRP A 64 3.09 10.52 -4.49
C TRP A 64 2.38 11.87 -4.28
N PRO A 65 2.19 12.68 -5.33
CA PRO A 65 2.34 12.34 -6.76
C PRO A 65 3.79 12.40 -7.28
N ARG A 66 4.03 11.83 -8.48
CA ARG A 66 5.38 11.65 -9.05
C ARG A 66 5.44 11.94 -10.56
N SER A 67 6.58 12.41 -11.05
CA SER A 67 6.90 12.62 -12.47
C SER A 67 7.79 11.52 -13.03
N ASP A 68 8.01 11.55 -14.35
CA ASP A 68 8.93 10.65 -15.07
C ASP A 68 8.53 9.17 -14.96
N ILE A 69 7.22 8.91 -15.03
CA ILE A 69 6.64 7.58 -14.98
C ILE A 69 5.90 7.30 -16.28
N ILE A 70 6.23 6.17 -16.90
CA ILE A 70 5.44 5.61 -18.00
C ILE A 70 4.65 4.44 -17.45
N PHE A 71 3.33 4.56 -17.51
CA PHE A 71 2.40 3.52 -17.12
C PHE A 71 1.63 3.05 -18.35
N ASP A 72 1.77 1.76 -18.68
CA ASP A 72 1.12 1.12 -19.83
C ASP A 72 1.38 1.84 -21.18
N GLY A 73 2.60 2.35 -21.36
CA GLY A 73 2.99 3.08 -22.57
C GLY A 73 2.58 4.55 -22.62
N PHE A 74 1.89 5.06 -21.60
CA PHE A 74 1.50 6.46 -21.49
C PHE A 74 2.27 7.17 -20.37
N SER A 75 2.62 8.44 -20.61
CA SER A 75 3.17 9.30 -19.56
C SER A 75 2.11 9.52 -18.47
N TYR A 76 2.45 9.17 -17.24
CA TYR A 76 1.54 9.30 -16.11
C TYR A 76 1.55 10.75 -15.58
N PRO A 77 0.39 11.40 -15.39
CA PRO A 77 0.34 12.79 -14.95
C PRO A 77 0.95 13.00 -13.55
N SER A 78 1.86 13.98 -13.43
CA SER A 78 2.57 14.30 -12.17
C SER A 78 1.71 14.97 -11.09
N THR A 79 0.44 15.21 -11.38
CA THR A 79 -0.57 15.74 -10.45
C THR A 79 -1.47 14.67 -9.87
N ASN A 80 -1.42 13.44 -10.40
CA ASN A 80 -2.42 12.42 -10.11
C ASN A 80 -1.87 11.37 -9.15
N ILE A 81 -2.73 10.88 -8.27
CA ILE A 81 -2.48 9.68 -7.45
C ILE A 81 -3.01 8.47 -8.22
N PRO A 82 -2.21 7.40 -8.44
CA PRO A 82 -2.71 6.20 -9.09
C PRO A 82 -3.84 5.54 -8.31
N PRO A 83 -4.95 5.13 -8.97
CA PRO A 83 -6.02 4.36 -8.34
C PRO A 83 -5.54 3.07 -7.65
N GLN A 84 -4.45 2.50 -8.17
CA GLN A 84 -3.74 1.36 -7.58
C GLN A 84 -3.25 1.65 -6.16
N LEU A 85 -2.80 2.88 -5.87
CA LEU A 85 -2.34 3.27 -4.54
C LEU A 85 -3.50 3.41 -3.55
N ILE A 86 -4.65 3.94 -4.00
CA ILE A 86 -5.88 3.99 -3.20
C ILE A 86 -6.31 2.57 -2.83
N THR A 87 -6.35 1.67 -3.82
CA THR A 87 -6.73 0.27 -3.63
C THR A 87 -5.75 -0.46 -2.71
N ALA A 88 -4.44 -0.25 -2.91
CA ALA A 88 -3.38 -0.81 -2.08
C ALA A 88 -3.50 -0.38 -0.62
N GLN A 89 -3.76 0.92 -0.37
CA GLN A 89 -3.94 1.41 0.99
C GLN A 89 -5.20 0.81 1.64
N CYS A 90 -6.29 0.62 0.89
CA CYS A 90 -7.48 -0.07 1.42
C CYS A 90 -7.21 -1.54 1.76
N MET A 91 -6.45 -2.26 0.93
CA MET A 91 -6.05 -3.65 1.20
C MET A 91 -5.22 -3.75 2.48
N LEU A 92 -4.23 -2.88 2.64
CA LEU A 92 -3.39 -2.83 3.83
C LEU A 92 -4.18 -2.40 5.08
N ALA A 93 -5.16 -1.51 4.94
CA ALA A 93 -6.00 -1.10 6.06
C ALA A 93 -6.89 -2.26 6.57
N VAL A 94 -7.37 -3.12 5.67
CA VAL A 94 -8.07 -4.35 6.05
C VAL A 94 -7.14 -5.31 6.78
N GLU A 95 -5.93 -5.51 6.27
CA GLU A 95 -4.91 -6.33 6.94
C GLU A 95 -4.54 -5.80 8.33
N ALA A 96 -4.55 -4.47 8.50
CA ALA A 96 -4.28 -3.81 9.77
C ALA A 96 -5.38 -4.01 10.83
N ILE A 97 -6.54 -4.60 10.48
CA ILE A 97 -7.58 -5.00 11.44
C ILE A 97 -7.07 -6.17 12.29
N ASP A 98 -6.38 -7.12 11.68
CA ASP A 98 -5.96 -8.38 12.32
C ASP A 98 -4.54 -8.31 12.92
N GLY A 99 -3.78 -7.25 12.63
CA GLY A 99 -2.41 -7.10 13.15
C GLY A 99 -1.72 -5.76 12.90
N GLU A 100 -0.48 -5.65 13.37
CA GLU A 100 0.38 -4.49 13.08
C GLU A 100 1.18 -4.70 11.80
N LEU A 101 1.08 -3.76 10.85
CA LEU A 101 1.76 -3.84 9.55
C LEU A 101 3.28 -3.66 9.63
N LEU A 102 3.81 -3.08 10.72
CA LEU A 102 5.23 -2.74 10.91
C LEU A 102 5.88 -3.49 12.08
N GLY A 103 5.23 -4.53 12.60
CA GLY A 103 5.71 -5.26 13.77
C GLY A 103 7.05 -5.96 13.49
N SER A 104 8.14 -5.52 14.13
CA SER A 104 9.49 -6.08 13.93
C SER A 104 9.76 -7.37 14.71
N ASN A 105 8.83 -7.86 15.52
CA ASN A 105 9.01 -9.09 16.30
C ASN A 105 7.65 -9.76 16.49
N ARG A 106 7.37 -10.77 15.68
CA ARG A 106 6.67 -11.93 16.21
C ARG A 106 7.67 -13.07 16.16
N GLU A 107 8.14 -13.47 17.34
CA GLU A 107 8.43 -14.89 17.58
C GLU A 107 7.35 -15.67 16.85
N ALA A 108 7.77 -16.69 16.09
CA ALA A 108 6.93 -17.53 15.26
C ALA A 108 5.81 -18.19 16.08
N ALA A 109 4.81 -17.42 16.47
CA ALA A 109 3.58 -17.87 17.03
C ALA A 109 2.76 -18.29 15.83
N ILE A 110 2.90 -19.58 15.53
CA ILE A 110 2.00 -20.41 14.76
C ILE A 110 0.56 -19.97 15.09
N LYS A 111 0.05 -19.04 14.29
CA LYS A 111 -1.37 -18.80 14.07
C LYS A 111 -1.57 -18.87 12.58
N SER A 112 -1.39 -20.10 12.10
CA SER A 112 -2.13 -20.65 10.98
C SER A 112 -3.62 -20.53 11.30
N GLU A 113 -4.22 -19.40 10.98
CA GLU A 113 -5.65 -19.31 10.76
C GLU A 113 -5.88 -18.29 9.65
N ALA A 114 -5.69 -18.77 8.43
CA ALA A 114 -6.12 -18.06 7.24
C ALA A 114 -7.65 -18.00 7.28
N VAL A 115 -8.22 -16.80 7.38
CA VAL A 115 -9.63 -16.55 7.08
C VAL A 115 -9.75 -15.42 6.07
N SER A 116 -10.12 -15.85 4.85
CA SER A 116 -10.71 -15.11 3.73
C SER A 116 -9.94 -13.92 3.12
N GLY A 117 -9.02 -14.21 2.18
CA GLY A 117 -8.95 -13.41 0.95
C GLY A 117 -7.58 -13.03 0.39
N ALA A 118 -6.48 -13.24 1.10
CA ALA A 118 -5.14 -13.01 0.53
C ALA A 118 -4.15 -14.04 1.07
N VAL A 119 -3.46 -14.69 0.14
CA VAL A 119 -2.46 -15.74 0.39
C VAL A 119 -1.29 -15.15 1.18
N SER A 120 -1.14 -15.56 2.44
CA SER A 120 0.09 -15.36 3.23
C SER A 120 1.01 -16.55 3.00
N ILE A 121 2.18 -16.31 2.40
CA ILE A 121 3.27 -17.30 2.32
C ILE A 121 4.36 -16.84 3.26
N THR A 122 4.52 -17.57 4.37
CA THR A 122 5.63 -17.42 5.31
C THR A 122 6.89 -18.01 4.70
N TYR A 123 7.92 -17.19 4.47
CA TYR A 123 9.29 -17.68 4.25
C TYR A 123 10.02 -17.75 5.59
N ALA A 124 10.78 -18.82 5.78
CA ALA A 124 11.53 -19.08 7.00
C ALA A 124 12.58 -17.98 7.26
N VAL A 125 12.63 -17.46 8.49
CA VAL A 125 13.64 -16.50 8.92
C VAL A 125 14.74 -17.27 9.67
N SER A 126 15.99 -17.15 9.20
CA SER A 126 17.17 -17.44 10.02
C SER A 126 17.40 -16.29 11.00
N ASP A 127 17.81 -16.59 12.24
CA ASP A 127 17.93 -15.71 13.44
C ASP A 127 18.79 -14.42 13.30
N THR A 128 19.18 -14.02 12.10
CA THR A 128 20.00 -12.83 11.82
C THR A 128 19.39 -11.83 10.85
N GLU A 129 18.19 -12.09 10.29
CA GLU A 129 17.55 -11.18 9.34
C GLU A 129 16.38 -10.40 9.97
N SER A 130 16.38 -9.09 9.74
CA SER A 130 15.26 -8.22 10.12
C SER A 130 14.01 -8.61 9.33
N PHE A 131 12.93 -8.94 10.03
CA PHE A 131 11.65 -9.25 9.42
C PHE A 131 11.10 -7.98 8.73
N THR A 132 10.95 -8.05 7.41
CA THR A 132 10.27 -7.02 6.62
C THR A 132 8.87 -7.53 6.25
N PRO A 133 7.79 -6.90 6.76
CA PRO A 133 6.43 -7.27 6.38
C PRO A 133 6.24 -7.16 4.85
N ASN A 134 5.79 -8.24 4.21
CA ASN A 134 5.58 -8.29 2.76
C ASN A 134 4.14 -8.70 2.46
N TYR A 135 3.47 -7.93 1.59
CA TYR A 135 2.08 -8.14 1.19
C TYR A 135 2.01 -8.40 -0.33
N PRO A 136 2.12 -9.66 -0.79
CA PRO A 136 2.27 -9.98 -2.22
C PRO A 136 1.13 -9.47 -3.10
N ALA A 137 -0.12 -9.53 -2.62
CA ALA A 137 -1.28 -9.04 -3.37
C ALA A 137 -1.25 -7.51 -3.55
N VAL A 138 -0.78 -6.79 -2.53
CA VAL A 138 -0.58 -5.34 -2.58
C VAL A 138 0.54 -5.01 -3.57
N MET A 139 1.67 -5.72 -3.49
CA MET A 139 2.79 -5.54 -4.41
C MET A 139 2.43 -5.85 -5.87
N ALA A 140 1.56 -6.85 -6.11
CA ALA A 140 1.09 -7.17 -7.45
C ALA A 140 0.34 -6.01 -8.11
N ILE A 141 -0.48 -5.28 -7.35
CA ILE A 141 -1.20 -4.09 -7.83
C ILE A 141 -0.26 -2.90 -8.03
N LEU A 142 0.80 -2.80 -7.20
CA LEU A 142 1.78 -1.72 -7.24
C LEU A 142 2.96 -1.95 -8.20
N ARG A 143 3.01 -3.08 -8.93
CA ARG A 143 4.16 -3.48 -9.77
C ARG A 143 4.62 -2.41 -10.77
N GLY A 144 3.70 -1.60 -11.30
CA GLY A 144 4.01 -0.50 -12.22
C GLY A 144 4.56 0.77 -11.54
N PHE A 145 4.64 0.80 -10.22
CA PHE A 145 4.96 2.00 -9.45
C PHE A 145 6.10 1.78 -8.45
N VAL A 146 6.35 0.55 -8.01
CA VAL A 146 7.38 0.22 -7.02
C VAL A 146 8.64 -0.36 -7.69
N ALA A 147 9.79 0.21 -7.35
CA ALA A 147 11.10 -0.26 -7.79
C ALA A 147 11.52 -1.51 -6.99
N GLY A 148 11.05 -2.68 -7.44
CA GLY A 148 11.45 -4.00 -6.93
C GLY A 148 10.39 -4.72 -6.10
N SER A 149 9.98 -5.91 -6.58
CA SER A 149 9.34 -7.08 -5.92
C SER A 149 8.44 -7.78 -6.96
N GLY A 150 8.74 -9.04 -7.30
CA GLY A 150 8.15 -9.71 -8.48
C GLY A 150 7.28 -10.93 -8.16
N PHE A 151 6.04 -10.92 -8.65
CA PHE A 151 5.48 -11.90 -9.62
C PHE A 151 4.32 -11.22 -10.36
N ALA A 152 4.20 -11.45 -11.68
CA ALA A 152 3.42 -10.59 -12.58
C ALA A 152 2.02 -11.14 -12.87
N ILE A 153 1.00 -10.28 -12.79
CA ILE A 153 -0.30 -10.53 -13.43
C ILE A 153 -0.68 -9.49 -14.50
N ASN A 154 -0.28 -8.19 -14.47
CA ASN A 154 -0.82 -7.24 -15.47
C ASN A 154 -0.05 -5.96 -15.90
N ALA A 155 1.17 -5.58 -15.45
CA ALA A 155 1.78 -4.31 -15.94
C ALA A 155 3.31 -4.21 -15.84
N ILE A 156 3.96 -3.53 -16.80
CA ILE A 156 5.40 -3.21 -16.84
C ILE A 156 5.56 -1.69 -16.81
N ALA A 157 6.33 -1.17 -15.85
CA ALA A 157 6.79 0.22 -15.86
C ALA A 157 8.28 0.28 -16.19
N ARG A 158 8.67 1.28 -16.99
CA ARG A 158 10.06 1.54 -17.35
C ARG A 158 10.42 2.97 -16.97
N ARG A 159 11.68 3.15 -16.59
CA ARG A 159 12.32 4.45 -16.44
C ARG A 159 12.90 4.84 -17.80
N GLU A 160 12.66 6.07 -18.25
CA GLU A 160 13.39 6.67 -19.38
C GLU A 160 14.81 7.11 -18.96
#